data_AF-A0A8D2LL29-F1
#
_entry.id   AF-A0A8D2LL29-F1
#
_cell.length_a   1.000
_cell.length_b   1.000
_cell.length_c   1.000
_cell.angle_alpha   90.00
_cell.angle_beta   90.00
_cell.angle_gamma   90.00
#
_symmetry.space_group_name_H-M   'P 1'
#
loop_
_entity.id
_entity.type
_entity.pdbx_description
1 polymer ?
#
loop_
_entity_poly.entity_id
_entity_poly.type
_entity_poly.pdbx_seq_one_letter_code
_entity_poly.pdbx_strand_id
1 'polypeptide(L)'
;MTAVGSGNGFGTTAWWGFSPALDLQSICSFGNKPTLSQEDVPKMNILLVGSIDARHILKTLSQTHLWPQRKISFFVLENNLEALARQLLFLSLALEPAEKMGLQEKSETFLELMGNTLLRSQTAAYLQEKADLFIRYVTDLDFQQTHLPTLDLSNLKFKERDQLEAIFRFWRNPDPQAFQIKRLWDLRLRQYLGTRYDSRRGVCDWDLTMKLHEHGAKVINFREYFQWRDTGVAFEMREATYDVPNKTLASGRLLRHKGEPVPARGYWGDIATSPYITFGIEAEDPELLKTTNGLPSKSAQEISLHNVTALLYELFYHTRYDPPAPSEGKGGGGDELGGSGACPQPDATSGE
;
A
#
# COMPACT_ATOMS: atom_id res chain seq x y z
N MET A 1 15.56 10.69 -2.84
CA MET A 1 14.77 10.53 -1.60
C MET A 1 13.78 11.67 -1.58
N THR A 2 12.49 11.36 -1.65
CA THR A 2 11.42 12.35 -1.81
C THR A 2 10.72 12.51 -0.46
N ALA A 3 11.44 12.99 0.56
CA ALA A 3 10.98 13.00 1.95
C ALA A 3 10.63 14.42 2.45
N VAL A 4 9.54 14.55 3.21
CA VAL A 4 8.99 15.83 3.70
C VAL A 4 9.26 16.06 5.19
N GLY A 5 10.03 17.10 5.52
CA GLY A 5 10.07 17.69 6.87
C GLY A 5 11.31 17.36 7.71
N SER A 6 11.35 17.91 8.93
CA SER A 6 12.35 17.53 9.94
C SER A 6 12.14 16.06 10.33
N GLY A 7 13.17 15.35 10.80
CA GLY A 7 13.09 13.93 11.20
C GLY A 7 11.90 13.54 12.08
N ASN A 8 11.32 14.49 12.83
CA ASN A 8 10.11 14.32 13.63
C ASN A 8 8.80 14.11 12.82
N GLY A 9 8.75 14.40 11.51
CA GLY A 9 7.56 14.19 10.66
C GLY A 9 7.42 12.72 10.24
N PHE A 10 8.52 12.11 9.81
CA PHE A 10 8.62 10.68 9.45
C PHE A 10 8.36 9.76 10.65
N GLY A 11 8.62 10.26 11.85
CA GLY A 11 8.52 9.48 13.08
C GLY A 11 9.72 8.56 13.26
N THR A 12 9.56 7.55 14.11
CA THR A 12 10.62 6.60 14.45
C THR A 12 10.46 5.26 13.75
N THR A 13 9.34 5.04 13.07
CA THR A 13 9.02 3.81 12.36
C THR A 13 8.52 4.15 10.97
N ALA A 14 9.23 3.75 9.92
CA ALA A 14 8.73 3.91 8.56
C ALA A 14 7.82 2.73 8.19
N TRP A 15 6.75 2.98 7.44
CA TRP A 15 5.77 1.97 7.01
C TRP A 15 5.68 1.78 5.50
N TRP A 16 6.29 2.70 4.77
CA TRP A 16 6.52 2.72 3.33
C TRP A 16 7.84 3.44 3.10
N GLY A 17 8.52 3.16 1.99
CA GLY A 17 9.78 3.83 1.67
C GLY A 17 9.63 5.21 1.04
N PHE A 18 10.75 5.95 1.05
CA PHE A 18 10.81 7.35 0.58
C PHE A 18 11.19 7.51 -0.90
N SER A 19 10.86 6.50 -1.71
CA SER A 19 11.14 6.46 -3.15
C SER A 19 10.20 5.48 -3.86
N PRO A 20 10.05 5.64 -5.17
CA PRO A 20 9.48 4.62 -6.04
C PRO A 20 10.21 3.27 -5.92
N ALA A 21 9.52 2.21 -6.32
CA ALA A 21 10.08 0.88 -6.41
C ALA A 21 11.14 0.80 -7.53
N LEU A 22 12.16 -0.02 -7.30
CA LEU A 22 13.27 -0.21 -8.23
C LEU A 22 13.31 -1.67 -8.62
N ASP A 23 13.52 -1.95 -9.90
CA ASP A 23 13.95 -3.26 -10.35
C ASP A 23 15.46 -3.40 -10.16
N LEU A 24 15.83 -4.26 -9.21
CA LEU A 24 17.20 -4.45 -8.80
C LEU A 24 18.03 -5.21 -9.85
N GLN A 25 17.38 -5.93 -10.78
CA GLN A 25 18.07 -6.57 -11.89
C GLN A 25 18.60 -5.55 -12.89
N SER A 26 17.82 -4.50 -13.18
CA SER A 26 18.26 -3.38 -14.01
C SER A 26 19.54 -2.73 -13.45
N ILE A 27 19.57 -2.46 -12.15
CA ILE A 27 20.67 -1.77 -11.46
C ILE A 27 21.94 -2.63 -11.49
N CYS A 28 21.83 -3.92 -11.19
CA CYS A 28 22.98 -4.81 -11.15
C CYS A 28 23.54 -5.14 -12.55
N SER A 29 22.72 -5.08 -13.60
CA SER A 29 23.16 -5.39 -14.97
C SER A 29 24.09 -4.32 -15.57
N PHE A 30 24.17 -3.12 -14.98
CA PHE A 30 25.15 -2.09 -15.37
C PHE A 30 26.59 -2.41 -14.96
N GLY A 31 26.82 -3.40 -14.08
CA GLY A 31 28.14 -3.63 -13.47
C GLY A 31 28.94 -4.83 -13.98
N ASN A 32 28.28 -5.91 -14.42
CA ASN A 32 28.97 -7.14 -14.83
C ASN A 32 28.10 -7.99 -15.77
N LYS A 33 28.64 -8.34 -16.95
CA LYS A 33 28.09 -9.43 -17.75
C LYS A 33 28.46 -10.76 -17.06
N PRO A 34 27.51 -11.63 -16.71
CA PRO A 34 27.85 -12.92 -16.13
C PRO A 34 28.66 -13.75 -17.15
N THR A 35 29.81 -14.26 -16.74
CA THR A 35 30.53 -15.33 -17.44
C THR A 35 29.68 -16.59 -17.36
N LEU A 36 29.05 -16.94 -18.49
CA LEU A 36 28.23 -18.14 -18.63
C LEU A 36 29.13 -19.37 -18.73
N SER A 37 29.08 -20.27 -17.74
CA SER A 37 29.35 -21.69 -17.94
C SER A 37 28.07 -22.35 -18.45
N GLN A 38 28.16 -23.15 -19.52
CA GLN A 38 27.05 -23.54 -20.41
C GLN A 38 25.88 -24.33 -19.80
N GLU A 39 25.86 -24.66 -18.50
CA GLU A 39 24.84 -25.55 -17.93
C GLU A 39 24.12 -25.04 -16.67
N ASP A 40 24.53 -23.92 -16.06
CA ASP A 40 23.92 -23.45 -14.79
C ASP A 40 23.12 -22.15 -14.97
N VAL A 41 21.87 -22.15 -14.49
CA VAL A 41 21.05 -20.93 -14.37
C VAL A 41 21.78 -19.93 -13.45
N PRO A 42 22.12 -18.72 -13.93
CA PRO A 42 22.91 -17.78 -13.15
C PRO A 42 22.22 -17.39 -11.85
N LYS A 43 22.99 -17.36 -10.75
CA LYS A 43 22.50 -16.99 -9.41
C LYS A 43 22.71 -15.50 -9.17
N MET A 44 21.73 -14.84 -8.55
CA MET A 44 21.79 -13.44 -8.16
C MET A 44 21.36 -13.30 -6.70
N ASN A 45 22.28 -12.84 -5.86
CA ASN A 45 22.02 -12.59 -4.44
C ASN A 45 21.88 -11.09 -4.20
N ILE A 46 20.80 -10.69 -3.55
CA ILE A 46 20.47 -9.29 -3.30
C ILE A 46 20.28 -9.10 -1.80
N LEU A 47 21.08 -8.23 -1.17
CA LEU A 47 20.91 -7.85 0.22
C LEU A 47 20.17 -6.52 0.31
N LEU A 48 19.01 -6.53 0.97
CA LEU A 48 18.18 -5.37 1.28
C LEU A 48 18.35 -5.01 2.75
N VAL A 49 18.94 -3.86 3.03
CA VAL A 49 19.15 -3.35 4.39
C VAL A 49 18.21 -2.18 4.63
N GLY A 50 17.25 -2.33 5.56
CA GLY A 50 16.29 -1.28 5.89
C GLY A 50 15.42 -0.87 4.69
N SER A 51 14.96 -1.83 3.90
CA SER A 51 14.06 -1.58 2.76
C SER A 51 12.68 -1.10 3.21
N ILE A 52 12.33 -1.39 4.48
CA ILE A 52 11.09 -1.04 5.18
C ILE A 52 9.89 -1.83 4.66
N ASP A 53 9.72 -1.91 3.35
CA ASP A 53 8.64 -2.62 2.66
C ASP A 53 9.17 -3.53 1.53
N ALA A 54 8.26 -4.28 0.92
CA ALA A 54 8.55 -5.27 -0.11
C ALA A 54 8.57 -4.70 -1.54
N ARG A 55 8.49 -3.38 -1.74
CA ARG A 55 8.24 -2.79 -3.07
C ARG A 55 9.35 -3.13 -4.08
N HIS A 56 10.61 -3.11 -3.65
CA HIS A 56 11.74 -3.46 -4.51
C HIS A 56 11.76 -4.94 -4.87
N ILE A 57 11.41 -5.82 -3.94
CA ILE A 57 11.30 -7.26 -4.18
C ILE A 57 10.20 -7.49 -5.23
N LEU A 58 9.02 -6.93 -5.00
CA LEU A 58 7.87 -7.10 -5.89
C LEU A 58 8.13 -6.54 -7.29
N LYS A 59 8.71 -5.34 -7.40
CA LYS A 59 9.07 -4.74 -8.71
C LYS A 59 10.11 -5.57 -9.45
N THR A 60 11.11 -6.06 -8.74
CA THR A 60 12.14 -6.94 -9.33
C THR A 60 11.54 -8.25 -9.82
N LEU A 61 10.62 -8.85 -9.05
CA LEU A 61 9.95 -10.09 -9.41
C LEU A 61 8.96 -9.92 -10.58
N SER A 62 8.18 -8.84 -10.60
CA SER A 62 7.23 -8.57 -11.68
C SER A 62 7.93 -8.40 -13.02
N GLN A 63 9.11 -7.75 -13.01
CA GLN A 63 9.89 -7.49 -14.22
C GLN A 63 10.85 -8.61 -14.61
N THR A 64 10.80 -9.78 -13.97
CA THR A 64 11.68 -10.92 -14.29
C THR A 64 11.62 -11.34 -15.75
N HIS A 65 10.46 -11.21 -16.39
CA HIS A 65 10.25 -11.54 -17.80
C HIS A 65 11.02 -10.64 -18.79
N LEU A 66 11.52 -9.47 -18.34
CA LEU A 66 12.36 -8.56 -19.12
C LEU A 66 13.84 -8.97 -19.12
N TRP A 67 14.23 -9.91 -18.27
CA TRP A 67 15.63 -10.28 -18.03
C TRP A 67 15.90 -11.75 -18.39
N PRO A 68 17.16 -12.10 -18.71
CA PRO A 68 17.56 -13.49 -18.82
C PRO A 68 17.25 -14.25 -17.51
N GLN A 69 16.80 -15.49 -17.65
CA GLN A 69 16.42 -16.33 -16.51
C GLN A 69 17.56 -16.43 -15.47
N ARG A 70 17.24 -16.15 -14.21
CA ARG A 70 18.16 -16.15 -13.07
C ARG A 70 17.49 -16.77 -11.85
N LYS A 71 18.29 -17.42 -10.99
CA LYS A 71 17.87 -17.78 -9.64
C LYS A 71 18.17 -16.61 -8.70
N ILE A 72 17.13 -15.89 -8.29
CA ILE A 72 17.26 -14.71 -7.42
C ILE A 72 17.04 -15.10 -5.96
N SER A 73 17.92 -14.66 -5.07
CA SER A 73 17.78 -14.80 -3.62
C SER A 73 17.86 -13.44 -2.95
N PHE A 74 16.78 -13.06 -2.26
CA PHE A 74 16.69 -11.82 -1.49
C PHE A 74 17.03 -12.11 -0.02
N PHE A 75 17.97 -11.35 0.53
CA PHE A 75 18.31 -11.33 1.94
C PHE A 75 17.80 -10.03 2.53
N VAL A 76 16.89 -10.11 3.50
CA VAL A 76 16.24 -8.95 4.10
C VAL A 76 16.78 -8.75 5.50
N LEU A 77 17.41 -7.60 5.73
CA LEU A 77 17.89 -7.17 7.05
C LEU A 77 17.08 -5.97 7.52
N GLU A 78 16.18 -6.19 8.47
CA GLU A 78 15.34 -5.17 9.07
C GLU A 78 15.65 -5.02 10.57
N ASN A 79 15.62 -3.77 11.06
CA ASN A 79 15.80 -3.48 12.49
C ASN A 79 14.47 -3.57 13.27
N ASN A 80 13.35 -3.63 12.56
CA ASN A 80 12.00 -3.55 13.09
C ASN A 80 11.21 -4.78 12.61
N LEU A 81 10.72 -5.59 13.55
CA LEU A 81 9.99 -6.81 13.22
C LEU A 81 8.57 -6.53 12.74
N GLU A 82 7.95 -5.40 13.11
CA GLU A 82 6.68 -4.97 12.50
C GLU A 82 6.84 -4.68 11.00
N ALA A 83 7.97 -4.12 10.57
CA ALA A 83 8.30 -3.92 9.16
C ALA A 83 8.51 -5.27 8.44
N LEU A 84 9.27 -6.19 9.04
CA LEU A 84 9.45 -7.54 8.50
C LEU A 84 8.11 -8.30 8.37
N ALA A 85 7.26 -8.20 9.38
CA ALA A 85 5.91 -8.77 9.37
C ALA A 85 5.06 -8.20 8.23
N ARG A 86 5.14 -6.89 7.97
CA ARG A 86 4.46 -6.25 6.82
C ARG A 86 5.01 -6.74 5.50
N GLN A 87 6.32 -6.92 5.37
CA GLN A 87 6.91 -7.47 4.14
C GLN A 87 6.36 -8.87 3.85
N LEU A 88 6.27 -9.74 4.87
CA LEU A 88 5.64 -11.05 4.74
C LEU A 88 4.16 -10.96 4.31
N LEU A 89 3.41 -10.01 4.88
CA LEU A 89 2.02 -9.76 4.50
C LEU A 89 1.89 -9.38 3.02
N PHE A 90 2.68 -8.42 2.53
CA PHE A 90 2.61 -7.97 1.14
C PHE A 90 3.10 -9.04 0.16
N LEU A 91 4.12 -9.82 0.51
CA LEU A 91 4.56 -10.94 -0.31
C LEU A 91 3.49 -12.05 -0.35
N SER A 92 2.83 -12.35 0.76
CA SER A 92 1.74 -13.34 0.78
C SER A 92 0.52 -12.88 -0.02
N LEU A 93 0.15 -11.60 0.08
CA LEU A 93 -0.92 -11.00 -0.71
C LEU A 93 -0.60 -11.02 -2.21
N ALA A 94 0.63 -10.66 -2.56
CA ALA A 94 1.07 -10.70 -3.94
C ALA A 94 1.00 -12.11 -4.53
N LEU A 95 1.22 -13.16 -3.72
CA LEU A 95 1.15 -14.57 -4.12
C LEU A 95 -0.23 -15.22 -3.91
N GLU A 96 -1.26 -14.46 -3.51
CA GLU A 96 -2.60 -15.03 -3.30
C GLU A 96 -3.16 -15.62 -4.62
N PRO A 97 -3.72 -16.84 -4.62
CA PRO A 97 -4.30 -17.41 -5.84
C PRO A 97 -5.44 -16.54 -6.40
N ALA A 98 -5.52 -16.44 -7.73
CA ALA A 98 -6.52 -15.62 -8.42
C ALA A 98 -7.96 -16.12 -8.18
N GLU A 99 -8.11 -17.41 -7.86
CA GLU A 99 -9.38 -18.04 -7.51
C GLU A 99 -9.93 -17.54 -6.17
N LYS A 100 -9.04 -17.10 -5.27
CA LYS A 100 -9.41 -16.59 -3.95
C LYS A 100 -9.55 -15.08 -3.93
N MET A 101 -8.69 -14.36 -4.65
CA MET A 101 -8.70 -12.91 -4.70
C MET A 101 -8.33 -12.41 -6.10
N GLY A 102 -9.30 -11.80 -6.78
CA GLY A 102 -9.11 -11.25 -8.11
C GLY A 102 -8.09 -10.10 -8.12
N LEU A 103 -7.49 -9.83 -9.29
CA LEU A 103 -6.43 -8.83 -9.44
C LEU A 103 -6.82 -7.45 -8.90
N GLN A 104 -8.01 -6.96 -9.24
CA GLN A 104 -8.50 -5.66 -8.78
C GLN A 104 -8.64 -5.61 -7.25
N GLU A 105 -9.26 -6.62 -6.65
CA GLU A 105 -9.43 -6.72 -5.20
C GLU A 105 -8.08 -6.79 -4.48
N LYS A 106 -7.13 -7.52 -5.06
CA LYS A 106 -5.76 -7.63 -4.55
C LYS A 106 -5.04 -6.29 -4.57
N SER A 107 -5.14 -5.53 -5.66
CA SER A 107 -4.55 -4.19 -5.76
C SER A 107 -5.15 -3.21 -4.74
N GLU A 108 -6.48 -3.21 -4.59
CA GLU A 108 -7.16 -2.38 -3.60
C GLU A 108 -6.74 -2.75 -2.17
N THR A 109 -6.75 -4.04 -1.85
CA THR A 109 -6.33 -4.59 -0.55
C THR A 109 -4.89 -4.23 -0.23
N PHE A 110 -4.00 -4.30 -1.23
CA PHE A 110 -2.59 -3.93 -1.09
C PHE A 110 -2.44 -2.47 -0.67
N LEU A 111 -3.10 -1.55 -1.38
CA LEU A 111 -3.01 -0.12 -1.10
C LEU A 111 -3.63 0.24 0.24
N GLU A 112 -4.76 -0.35 0.61
CA GLU A 112 -5.38 -0.15 1.93
C GLU A 112 -4.45 -0.57 3.07
N LEU A 113 -3.89 -1.79 3.01
CA LEU A 113 -2.97 -2.29 4.03
C LEU A 113 -1.71 -1.45 4.12
N MET A 114 -1.24 -0.94 2.98
CA MET A 114 -0.04 -0.12 2.91
C MET A 114 -0.24 1.27 3.53
N GLY A 115 -1.24 2.02 3.06
CA GLY A 115 -1.32 3.46 3.27
C GLY A 115 -2.42 3.95 4.20
N ASN A 116 -3.42 3.12 4.55
CA ASN A 116 -4.58 3.58 5.30
C ASN A 116 -4.50 3.23 6.79
N THR A 117 -4.88 4.18 7.63
CA THR A 117 -5.11 3.96 9.07
C THR A 117 -6.33 3.11 9.35
N LEU A 118 -7.30 3.09 8.45
CA LEU A 118 -8.57 2.36 8.58
C LEU A 118 -8.76 1.47 7.36
N LEU A 119 -9.36 0.30 7.60
CA LEU A 119 -9.60 -0.75 6.62
C LEU A 119 -11.09 -0.98 6.45
N ARG A 120 -11.47 -1.49 5.28
CA ARG A 120 -12.76 -2.17 5.09
C ARG A 120 -12.79 -3.48 5.88
N SER A 121 -13.99 -3.92 6.26
CA SER A 121 -14.18 -5.19 6.99
C SER A 121 -13.58 -6.40 6.27
N GLN A 122 -13.66 -6.44 4.93
CA GLN A 122 -13.08 -7.51 4.11
C GLN A 122 -11.55 -7.55 4.21
N THR A 123 -10.89 -6.40 4.07
CA THR A 123 -9.43 -6.28 4.21
C THR A 123 -8.97 -6.61 5.62
N ALA A 124 -9.75 -6.23 6.65
CA ALA A 124 -9.46 -6.60 8.03
C ALA A 124 -9.63 -8.12 8.28
N ALA A 125 -10.64 -8.76 7.69
CA ALA A 125 -10.83 -10.21 7.77
C ALA A 125 -9.67 -10.95 7.10
N TYR A 126 -9.23 -10.50 5.93
CA TYR A 126 -8.04 -11.01 5.25
C TYR A 126 -6.78 -10.91 6.13
N LEU A 127 -6.56 -9.75 6.76
CA LEU A 127 -5.44 -9.55 7.67
C LEU A 127 -5.47 -10.54 8.85
N GLN A 128 -6.65 -10.80 9.44
CA GLN A 128 -6.80 -11.73 10.56
C GLN A 128 -6.51 -13.18 10.11
N GLU A 129 -7.03 -13.60 8.96
CA GLU A 129 -6.74 -14.91 8.37
C GLU A 129 -5.22 -15.10 8.15
N LYS A 130 -4.56 -14.09 7.58
CA LYS A 130 -3.12 -14.14 7.34
C LYS A 130 -2.31 -14.11 8.63
N ALA A 131 -2.75 -13.34 9.63
CA ALA A 131 -2.10 -13.34 10.94
C ALA A 131 -2.14 -14.73 11.60
N ASP A 132 -3.26 -15.46 11.50
CA ASP A 132 -3.34 -16.86 11.97
C ASP A 132 -2.36 -17.79 11.25
N LEU A 133 -2.26 -17.65 9.91
CA LEU A 133 -1.31 -18.42 9.12
C LEU A 133 0.15 -18.09 9.48
N PHE A 134 0.46 -16.80 9.65
CA PHE A 134 1.82 -16.34 9.96
C PHE A 134 2.27 -16.76 11.35
N ILE A 135 1.37 -16.81 12.34
CA ILE A 135 1.67 -17.42 13.66
C ILE A 135 2.21 -18.83 13.44
N ARG A 136 1.52 -19.66 12.66
CA ARG A 136 1.98 -21.03 12.37
C ARG A 136 3.33 -21.05 11.68
N TYR A 137 3.57 -20.17 10.70
CA TYR A 137 4.86 -20.09 10.01
C TYR A 137 6.02 -19.76 10.94
N VAL A 138 5.83 -18.86 11.91
CA VAL A 138 6.91 -18.49 12.82
C VAL A 138 7.05 -19.44 14.01
N THR A 139 6.03 -20.22 14.37
CA THR A 139 6.11 -21.20 15.46
C THR A 139 6.55 -22.59 15.00
N ASP A 140 6.17 -23.01 13.79
CA ASP A 140 6.41 -24.34 13.23
C ASP A 140 7.13 -24.22 11.87
N LEU A 141 8.46 -24.41 11.89
CA LEU A 141 9.29 -24.28 10.70
C LEU A 141 9.09 -25.42 9.70
N ASP A 142 8.69 -26.62 10.15
CA ASP A 142 8.42 -27.74 9.25
C ASP A 142 7.13 -27.48 8.46
N PHE A 143 6.10 -26.96 9.14
CA PHE A 143 4.89 -26.47 8.49
C PHE A 143 5.19 -25.33 7.51
N GLN A 144 6.02 -24.36 7.90
CA GLN A 144 6.43 -23.25 7.05
C GLN A 144 7.17 -23.72 5.79
N GLN A 145 8.16 -24.61 5.92
CA GLN A 145 8.90 -25.15 4.77
C GLN A 145 7.99 -25.95 3.84
N THR A 146 7.01 -26.66 4.37
CA THR A 146 6.04 -27.42 3.55
C THR A 146 5.12 -26.51 2.73
N HIS A 147 4.67 -25.39 3.30
CA HIS A 147 3.62 -24.54 2.69
C HIS A 147 4.15 -23.27 2.00
N LEU A 148 5.34 -22.81 2.39
CA LEU A 148 6.00 -21.64 1.81
C LEU A 148 7.52 -21.86 1.75
N PRO A 149 8.02 -22.84 0.98
CA PRO A 149 9.45 -23.19 0.93
C PRO A 149 10.35 -22.08 0.38
N THR A 150 9.77 -21.05 -0.25
CA THR A 150 10.50 -19.90 -0.79
C THR A 150 10.90 -18.87 0.28
N LEU A 151 10.32 -18.96 1.49
CA LEU A 151 10.68 -18.13 2.63
C LEU A 151 11.64 -18.91 3.55
N ASP A 152 12.75 -18.27 3.94
CA ASP A 152 13.69 -18.83 4.90
C ASP A 152 13.71 -17.96 6.17
N LEU A 153 13.30 -18.56 7.29
CA LEU A 153 13.28 -17.93 8.62
C LEU A 153 14.41 -18.41 9.54
N SER A 154 15.33 -19.25 9.04
CA SER A 154 16.38 -19.89 9.84
C SER A 154 17.35 -18.91 10.53
N ASN A 155 17.53 -17.72 9.95
CA ASN A 155 18.38 -16.67 10.49
C ASN A 155 17.72 -15.84 11.61
N LEU A 156 16.42 -16.01 11.86
CA LEU A 156 15.74 -15.34 12.96
C LEU A 156 16.02 -16.07 14.29
N LYS A 157 16.39 -15.29 15.31
CA LYS A 157 16.54 -15.79 16.67
C LYS A 157 15.18 -16.20 17.24
N PHE A 158 15.17 -17.13 18.19
CA PHE A 158 13.94 -17.54 18.90
C PHE A 158 13.16 -16.34 19.46
N LYS A 159 13.86 -15.38 20.09
CA LYS A 159 13.25 -14.14 20.60
C LYS A 159 12.57 -13.30 19.51
N GLU A 160 13.13 -13.25 18.31
CA GLU A 160 12.56 -12.50 17.18
C GLU A 160 11.31 -13.21 16.66
N ARG A 161 11.32 -14.54 16.62
CA ARG A 161 10.14 -15.36 16.28
C ARG A 161 9.00 -15.20 17.30
N ASP A 162 9.31 -15.20 18.60
CA ASP A 162 8.33 -14.93 19.66
C ASP A 162 7.71 -13.53 19.53
N GLN A 163 8.54 -12.54 19.15
CA GLN A 163 8.07 -11.17 18.91
C GLN A 163 7.18 -11.08 17.66
N LEU A 164 7.53 -11.76 16.57
CA LEU A 164 6.68 -11.87 15.38
C LEU A 164 5.34 -12.54 15.72
N GLU A 165 5.36 -13.64 16.48
CA GLU A 165 4.14 -14.28 16.95
C GLU A 165 3.26 -13.31 17.75
N ALA A 166 3.84 -12.52 18.66
CA ALA A 166 3.12 -11.51 19.43
C ALA A 166 2.55 -10.38 18.54
N ILE A 167 3.25 -9.98 17.48
CA ILE A 167 2.76 -9.02 16.48
C ILE A 167 1.54 -9.61 15.75
N PHE A 168 1.63 -10.85 15.26
CA PHE A 168 0.53 -11.48 14.54
C PHE A 168 -0.68 -11.76 15.44
N ARG A 169 -0.48 -12.18 16.70
CA ARG A 169 -1.58 -12.30 17.67
C ARG A 169 -2.30 -10.97 17.89
N PHE A 170 -1.58 -9.85 17.84
CA PHE A 170 -2.18 -8.52 17.91
C PHE A 170 -2.97 -8.17 16.63
N TRP A 171 -2.44 -8.48 15.44
CA TRP A 171 -3.16 -8.28 14.17
C TRP A 171 -4.45 -9.11 14.10
N ARG A 172 -4.40 -10.35 14.59
CA ARG A 172 -5.53 -11.27 14.65
C ARG A 172 -6.65 -10.80 15.59
N ASN A 173 -6.32 -10.05 16.64
CA ASN A 173 -7.32 -9.62 17.62
C ASN A 173 -8.49 -8.90 16.89
N PRO A 174 -9.75 -9.33 17.04
CA PRO A 174 -10.87 -8.69 16.36
C PRO A 174 -11.30 -7.36 17.01
N ASP A 175 -10.90 -7.10 18.27
CA ASP A 175 -11.33 -5.92 19.00
C ASP A 175 -10.78 -4.61 18.36
N PRO A 176 -11.64 -3.71 17.86
CA PRO A 176 -11.20 -2.43 17.31
C PRO A 176 -10.60 -1.51 18.39
N GLN A 177 -10.96 -1.68 19.67
CA GLN A 177 -10.42 -0.85 20.76
C GLN A 177 -8.97 -1.17 21.10
N ALA A 178 -8.47 -2.35 20.70
CA ALA A 178 -7.07 -2.72 20.87
C ALA A 178 -6.10 -1.77 20.16
N PHE A 179 -6.56 -0.99 19.17
CA PHE A 179 -5.75 0.00 18.46
C PHE A 179 -6.56 1.22 18.04
N GLN A 180 -6.63 2.23 18.90
CA GLN A 180 -7.35 3.49 18.64
C GLN A 180 -6.58 4.42 17.67
N ILE A 181 -6.37 3.96 16.43
CA ILE A 181 -5.53 4.64 15.44
C ILE A 181 -5.97 6.08 15.14
N LYS A 182 -7.27 6.37 15.07
CA LYS A 182 -7.78 7.74 14.85
C LYS A 182 -7.25 8.71 15.92
N ARG A 183 -7.30 8.29 17.19
CA ARG A 183 -6.78 9.07 18.33
C ARG A 183 -5.26 9.19 18.28
N LEU A 184 -4.57 8.09 17.97
CA LEU A 184 -3.10 8.07 17.88
C LEU A 184 -2.58 8.97 16.75
N TRP A 185 -3.25 8.97 15.61
CA TRP A 185 -2.97 9.86 14.48
C TRP A 185 -3.15 11.33 14.86
N ASP A 186 -4.29 11.67 15.47
CA ASP A 186 -4.55 13.04 15.95
C ASP A 186 -3.50 13.50 16.97
N LEU A 187 -3.16 12.65 17.95
CA LEU A 187 -2.10 12.94 18.93
C LEU A 187 -0.75 13.17 18.23
N ARG A 188 -0.43 12.37 17.22
CA ARG A 188 0.80 12.50 16.43
C ARG A 188 0.83 13.83 15.66
N LEU A 189 -0.27 14.22 15.04
CA LEU A 189 -0.42 15.53 14.37
C LEU A 189 -0.25 16.69 15.35
N ARG A 190 -0.89 16.64 16.52
CA ARG A 190 -0.77 17.67 17.56
C ARG A 190 0.66 17.80 18.05
N GLN A 191 1.35 16.69 18.29
CA GLN A 191 2.75 16.67 18.71
C GLN A 191 3.67 17.27 17.64
N TYR A 192 3.45 16.94 16.36
CA TYR A 192 4.29 17.42 15.27
C TYR A 192 4.05 18.90 14.92
N LEU A 193 2.79 19.32 14.89
CA LEU A 193 2.42 20.67 14.46
C LEU A 193 2.48 21.68 15.60
N GLY A 194 2.30 21.24 16.85
CA GLY A 194 2.27 22.11 18.02
C GLY A 194 1.23 23.21 17.89
N THR A 195 1.65 24.47 18.06
CA THR A 195 0.81 25.65 17.91
C THR A 195 0.20 25.82 16.51
N ARG A 196 0.77 25.17 15.49
CA ARG A 196 0.28 25.23 14.10
C ARG A 196 -0.81 24.21 13.78
N TYR A 197 -1.26 23.42 14.75
CA TYR A 197 -2.27 22.38 14.55
C TYR A 197 -3.62 22.94 14.07
N ASP A 198 -4.04 24.09 14.60
CA ASP A 198 -5.31 24.73 14.20
C ASP A 198 -5.20 25.35 12.79
N SER A 199 -3.99 25.74 12.37
CA SER A 199 -3.66 26.21 11.02
C SER A 199 -3.10 25.12 10.10
N ARG A 200 -3.34 23.83 10.41
CA ARG A 200 -2.66 22.70 9.74
C ARG A 200 -2.90 22.62 8.24
N ARG A 201 -4.01 23.16 7.75
CA ARG A 201 -4.31 23.24 6.31
C ARG A 201 -3.25 24.04 5.55
N GLY A 202 -2.86 25.20 6.08
CA GLY A 202 -1.79 26.02 5.48
C GLY A 202 -0.41 25.38 5.59
N VAL A 203 -0.13 24.68 6.70
CA VAL A 203 1.12 23.90 6.84
C VAL A 203 1.18 22.77 5.82
N CYS A 204 0.05 22.09 5.60
CA CYS A 204 -0.08 21.03 4.61
C CYS A 204 0.18 21.55 3.19
N ASP A 205 -0.39 22.70 2.83
CA ASP A 205 -0.19 23.32 1.52
C ASP A 205 1.28 23.67 1.29
N TRP A 206 1.91 24.31 2.27
CA TRP A 206 3.32 24.64 2.21
C TRP A 206 4.22 23.40 2.13
N ASP A 207 3.94 22.36 2.93
CA ASP A 207 4.69 21.10 2.90
C ASP A 207 4.55 20.42 1.52
N LEU A 208 3.36 20.42 0.92
CA LEU A 208 3.13 19.86 -0.40
C LEU A 208 3.97 20.57 -1.46
N THR A 209 3.86 21.91 -1.54
CA THR A 209 4.56 22.65 -2.59
C THR A 209 6.07 22.62 -2.37
N MET A 210 6.54 22.97 -1.17
CA MET A 210 7.96 23.21 -0.92
C MET A 210 8.77 21.94 -0.67
N LYS A 211 8.13 20.83 -0.30
CA LYS A 211 8.86 19.59 0.03
C LYS A 211 8.52 18.41 -0.86
N LEU A 212 7.30 18.31 -1.40
CA LEU A 212 6.96 17.25 -2.35
C LEU A 212 7.15 17.72 -3.80
N HIS A 213 6.49 18.81 -4.20
CA HIS A 213 6.49 19.25 -5.59
C HIS A 213 7.87 19.69 -6.08
N GLU A 214 8.63 20.43 -5.24
CA GLU A 214 10.02 20.80 -5.55
C GLU A 214 10.95 19.58 -5.72
N HIS A 215 10.59 18.44 -5.12
CA HIS A 215 11.35 17.19 -5.21
C HIS A 215 10.75 16.18 -6.21
N GLY A 216 9.90 16.65 -7.13
CA GLY A 216 9.41 15.87 -8.27
C GLY A 216 8.03 15.23 -8.09
N ALA A 217 7.44 15.26 -6.89
CA ALA A 217 6.12 14.66 -6.64
C ALA A 217 4.93 15.58 -7.02
N LYS A 218 5.02 16.26 -8.17
CA LYS A 218 4.03 17.26 -8.64
C LYS A 218 2.63 16.70 -8.91
N VAL A 219 2.54 15.39 -9.07
CA VAL A 219 1.29 14.68 -9.33
C VAL A 219 0.38 14.64 -8.10
N ILE A 220 0.96 14.68 -6.90
CA ILE A 220 0.20 14.65 -5.65
C ILE A 220 -0.58 15.96 -5.54
N ASN A 221 -1.90 15.88 -5.59
CA ASN A 221 -2.75 17.08 -5.49
C ASN A 221 -3.05 17.44 -4.03
N PHE A 222 -3.43 18.70 -3.80
CA PHE A 222 -3.68 19.20 -2.45
C PHE A 222 -4.84 18.48 -1.74
N ARG A 223 -5.88 18.08 -2.49
CA ARG A 223 -7.06 17.44 -1.91
C ARG A 223 -6.71 16.09 -1.30
N GLU A 224 -6.08 15.20 -2.06
CA GLU A 224 -5.70 13.86 -1.58
C GLU A 224 -4.63 13.95 -0.48
N TYR A 225 -3.66 14.85 -0.63
CA TYR A 225 -2.61 15.03 0.36
C TYR A 225 -3.15 15.56 1.70
N PHE A 226 -4.02 16.56 1.66
CA PHE A 226 -4.65 17.10 2.87
C PHE A 226 -5.57 16.08 3.54
N GLN A 227 -6.36 15.34 2.76
CA GLN A 227 -7.23 14.29 3.28
C GLN A 227 -6.43 13.20 4.02
N TRP A 228 -5.34 12.73 3.41
CA TRP A 228 -4.44 11.78 4.06
C TRP A 228 -3.78 12.37 5.31
N ARG A 229 -3.30 13.62 5.25
CA ARG A 229 -2.71 14.30 6.41
C ARG A 229 -3.69 14.41 7.58
N ASP A 230 -4.96 14.71 7.30
CA ASP A 230 -5.98 14.93 8.33
C ASP A 230 -6.52 13.62 8.92
N THR A 231 -6.67 12.57 8.11
CA THR A 231 -7.36 11.31 8.50
C THR A 231 -6.44 10.09 8.63
N GLY A 232 -5.29 10.11 7.97
CA GLY A 232 -4.41 8.96 7.78
C GLY A 232 -4.91 7.93 6.76
N VAL A 233 -5.97 8.23 6.01
CA VAL A 233 -6.48 7.39 4.93
C VAL A 233 -6.00 7.97 3.60
N ALA A 234 -5.17 7.21 2.88
CA ALA A 234 -4.57 7.64 1.61
C ALA A 234 -5.37 7.17 0.39
N PHE A 235 -5.95 5.97 0.47
CA PHE A 235 -6.53 5.28 -0.67
C PHE A 235 -7.99 4.92 -0.37
N GLU A 236 -8.93 5.70 -0.91
CA GLU A 236 -10.36 5.44 -0.76
C GLU A 236 -10.90 4.77 -2.02
N MET A 237 -11.23 3.48 -1.90
CA MET A 237 -11.71 2.66 -3.00
C MET A 237 -13.22 2.54 -2.93
N ARG A 238 -13.91 3.08 -3.94
CA ARG A 238 -15.37 3.02 -4.09
C ARG A 238 -16.10 3.74 -2.92
N GLU A 239 -17.42 3.70 -2.90
CA GLU A 239 -18.22 4.18 -1.77
C GLU A 239 -18.20 3.13 -0.64
N ALA A 240 -17.05 2.98 0.02
CA ALA A 240 -16.85 1.99 1.08
C ALA A 240 -16.69 2.63 2.46
N THR A 241 -17.09 1.89 3.49
CA THR A 241 -16.93 2.28 4.89
C THR A 241 -15.57 1.84 5.42
N TYR A 242 -14.82 2.78 5.99
CA TYR A 242 -13.52 2.57 6.61
C TYR A 242 -13.60 2.81 8.13
N ASP A 243 -13.83 1.73 8.89
CA ASP A 243 -14.08 1.79 10.34
C ASP A 243 -13.22 0.83 11.16
N VAL A 244 -12.55 -0.15 10.54
CA VAL A 244 -11.69 -1.10 11.25
C VAL A 244 -10.24 -0.60 11.31
N PRO A 245 -9.58 -0.54 12.48
CA PRO A 245 -8.20 -0.07 12.57
C PRO A 245 -7.20 -0.96 11.81
N ASN A 246 -6.33 -0.34 11.01
CA ASN A 246 -5.21 -1.03 10.40
C ASN A 246 -4.10 -1.29 11.45
N LYS A 247 -4.14 -2.47 12.07
CA LYS A 247 -3.20 -2.88 13.12
C LYS A 247 -1.77 -3.09 12.61
N THR A 248 -1.59 -3.19 11.30
CA THR A 248 -0.26 -3.31 10.68
C THR A 248 0.56 -2.01 10.76
N LEU A 249 -0.07 -0.89 11.12
CA LEU A 249 0.62 0.40 11.33
C LEU A 249 0.96 0.66 12.82
N ALA A 250 0.74 -0.32 13.69
CA ALA A 250 1.13 -0.23 15.09
C ALA A 250 2.60 -0.58 15.27
N SER A 251 3.32 0.20 16.08
CA SER A 251 4.68 -0.15 16.53
C SER A 251 4.84 0.01 18.03
N GLY A 252 5.70 -0.84 18.61
CA GLY A 252 6.10 -0.75 20.00
C GLY A 252 7.22 0.28 20.21
N ARG A 253 7.13 1.07 21.28
CA ARG A 253 8.20 1.97 21.72
C ARG A 253 8.29 1.99 23.24
N LEU A 254 9.50 2.05 23.77
CA LEU A 254 9.72 2.36 25.19
C LEU A 254 9.59 3.87 25.39
N LEU A 255 8.56 4.29 26.13
CA LEU A 255 8.34 5.67 26.53
C LEU A 255 8.83 5.86 27.96
N ARG A 256 9.39 7.03 28.29
CA ARG A 256 9.71 7.35 29.68
C ARG A 256 8.48 7.93 30.37
N HIS A 257 7.98 7.23 31.39
CA HIS A 257 6.93 7.74 32.26
C HIS A 257 7.49 7.84 33.69
N LYS A 258 7.51 9.05 34.25
CA LYS A 258 8.10 9.33 35.58
C LYS A 258 9.54 8.81 35.76
N GLY A 259 10.34 8.83 34.68
CA GLY A 259 11.73 8.36 34.66
C GLY A 259 11.91 6.89 34.26
N GLU A 260 10.88 6.06 34.36
CA GLU A 260 10.92 4.64 34.03
C GLU A 260 10.54 4.34 32.58
N PRO A 261 11.20 3.39 31.90
CA PRO A 261 10.83 2.97 30.56
C PRO A 261 9.59 2.06 30.62
N VAL A 262 8.49 2.52 30.03
CA VAL A 262 7.23 1.79 29.89
C VAL A 262 7.02 1.42 28.41
N PRO A 263 6.78 0.15 28.07
CA PRO A 263 6.43 -0.25 26.72
C PRO A 263 5.04 0.30 26.36
N ALA A 264 4.97 1.04 25.25
CA ALA A 264 3.74 1.56 24.69
C ALA A 264 3.62 1.15 23.23
N ARG A 265 2.42 0.70 22.83
CA ARG A 265 2.07 0.48 21.44
C ARG A 265 1.33 1.69 20.91
N GLY A 266 1.73 2.20 19.76
CA GLY A 266 1.13 3.39 19.16
C GLY A 266 1.40 3.49 17.66
N TYR A 267 1.03 4.62 17.08
CA TYR A 267 1.43 4.99 15.73
C TYR A 267 2.59 5.98 15.81
N TRP A 268 3.78 5.53 15.42
CA TRP A 268 5.02 6.32 15.41
C TRP A 268 5.51 6.60 13.99
N GLY A 269 4.60 6.51 13.02
CA GLY A 269 4.91 6.60 11.60
C GLY A 269 4.86 8.00 11.02
N ASP A 270 4.97 8.03 9.70
CA ASP A 270 5.05 9.22 8.88
C ASP A 270 3.67 9.88 8.71
N ILE A 271 3.64 11.17 8.98
CA ILE A 271 2.47 12.05 8.81
C ILE A 271 2.80 13.24 7.90
N ALA A 272 3.87 13.16 7.13
CA ALA A 272 4.36 14.22 6.26
C ALA A 272 4.55 13.77 4.80
N THR A 273 5.19 12.65 4.49
CA THR A 273 5.57 12.35 3.09
C THR A 273 4.46 11.71 2.26
N SER A 274 3.46 11.10 2.92
CA SER A 274 2.39 10.27 2.33
C SER A 274 2.89 8.97 1.70
N PRO A 275 2.05 7.92 1.61
CA PRO A 275 2.40 6.69 0.91
C PRO A 275 2.44 6.85 -0.62
N TYR A 276 1.87 7.93 -1.18
CA TYR A 276 1.77 8.17 -2.62
C TYR A 276 3.11 8.15 -3.34
N ILE A 277 4.19 8.53 -2.67
CA ILE A 277 5.54 8.53 -3.25
C ILE A 277 6.07 7.13 -3.66
N THR A 278 5.44 6.05 -3.18
CA THR A 278 5.90 4.69 -3.49
C THR A 278 5.43 4.18 -4.84
N PHE A 279 4.19 4.48 -5.21
CA PHE A 279 3.57 3.97 -6.44
C PHE A 279 2.77 5.03 -7.21
N GLY A 280 2.66 6.26 -6.72
CA GLY A 280 1.74 7.28 -7.26
C GLY A 280 2.40 8.47 -7.95
N ILE A 281 3.73 8.55 -7.95
CA ILE A 281 4.47 9.72 -8.51
C ILE A 281 5.21 9.43 -9.81
N GLU A 282 5.33 8.16 -10.20
CA GLU A 282 5.93 7.70 -11.44
C GLU A 282 4.99 6.66 -12.06
N ALA A 283 5.00 6.53 -13.39
CA ALA A 283 4.25 5.51 -14.11
C ALA A 283 4.98 5.16 -15.40
N GLU A 284 4.90 3.90 -15.82
CA GLU A 284 5.47 3.47 -17.11
C GLU A 284 4.63 3.97 -18.30
N ASP A 285 3.32 4.12 -18.10
CA ASP A 285 2.42 4.77 -19.05
C ASP A 285 2.46 6.31 -18.86
N PRO A 286 3.03 7.08 -19.80
CA PRO A 286 3.10 8.53 -19.70
C PRO A 286 1.73 9.21 -19.70
N GLU A 287 0.68 8.55 -20.21
CA GLU A 287 -0.69 9.10 -20.23
C GLU A 287 -1.21 9.37 -18.81
N LEU A 288 -0.78 8.55 -17.84
CA LEU A 288 -1.15 8.69 -16.43
C LEU A 288 -0.51 9.92 -15.76
N LEU A 289 0.59 10.43 -16.31
CA LEU A 289 1.32 11.59 -15.76
C LEU A 289 0.98 12.90 -16.49
N LYS A 290 0.04 12.86 -17.44
CA LYS A 290 -0.37 14.05 -18.21
C LYS A 290 -0.99 15.11 -17.31
N THR A 291 -0.87 16.36 -17.74
CA THR A 291 -1.53 17.49 -17.10
C THR A 291 -2.53 18.13 -18.05
N THR A 292 -3.72 18.44 -17.54
CA THR A 292 -4.76 19.21 -18.24
C THR A 292 -4.92 20.54 -17.53
N ASN A 293 -4.74 21.66 -18.25
CA ASN A 293 -4.77 23.02 -17.68
C ASN A 293 -3.79 23.23 -16.50
N GLY A 294 -2.61 22.60 -16.56
CA GLY A 294 -1.60 22.69 -15.51
C GLY A 294 -1.88 21.87 -14.25
N LEU A 295 -2.97 21.09 -14.23
CA LEU A 295 -3.30 20.17 -13.15
C LEU A 295 -3.10 18.70 -13.60
N PRO A 296 -2.66 17.79 -12.73
CA PRO A 296 -2.58 16.36 -13.04
C PRO A 296 -3.93 15.82 -13.52
N SER A 297 -3.94 15.06 -14.62
CA SER A 297 -5.15 14.42 -15.16
C SER A 297 -5.60 13.23 -14.30
N LYS A 298 -4.67 12.62 -13.57
CA LYS A 298 -4.87 11.50 -12.66
C LYS A 298 -4.35 11.84 -11.27
N SER A 299 -5.06 11.36 -10.27
CA SER A 299 -4.65 11.44 -8.87
C SER A 299 -3.50 10.47 -8.57
N ALA A 300 -2.72 10.75 -7.52
CA ALA A 300 -1.68 9.82 -7.09
C ALA A 300 -2.26 8.49 -6.61
N GLN A 301 -3.49 8.49 -6.10
CA GLN A 301 -4.26 7.27 -5.83
C GLN A 301 -4.52 6.45 -7.11
N GLU A 302 -5.05 7.06 -8.18
CA GLU A 302 -5.32 6.34 -9.44
C GLU A 302 -4.05 5.74 -10.04
N ILE A 303 -2.95 6.49 -9.99
CA ILE A 303 -1.65 6.03 -10.49
C ILE A 303 -1.11 4.89 -9.62
N SER A 304 -1.23 5.00 -8.29
CA SER A 304 -0.84 3.92 -7.37
C SER A 304 -1.64 2.65 -7.65
N LEU A 305 -2.95 2.77 -7.89
CA LEU A 305 -3.81 1.64 -8.22
C LEU A 305 -3.41 0.99 -9.54
N HIS A 306 -3.16 1.80 -10.58
CA HIS A 306 -2.68 1.29 -11.86
C HIS A 306 -1.34 0.55 -11.71
N ASN A 307 -0.36 1.19 -11.07
CA ASN A 307 0.99 0.63 -10.94
C ASN A 307 1.03 -0.64 -10.09
N VAL A 308 0.28 -0.69 -8.98
CA VAL A 308 0.17 -1.92 -8.18
C VAL A 308 -0.54 -3.01 -8.97
N THR A 309 -1.57 -2.67 -9.74
CA THR A 309 -2.27 -3.62 -10.63
C THR A 309 -1.33 -4.18 -11.69
N ALA A 310 -0.56 -3.33 -12.36
CA ALA A 310 0.43 -3.74 -13.35
C ALA A 310 1.49 -4.64 -12.73
N LEU A 311 2.03 -4.25 -11.57
CA LEU A 311 3.04 -5.02 -10.83
C LEU A 311 2.52 -6.41 -10.45
N LEU A 312 1.29 -6.50 -9.94
CA LEU A 312 0.69 -7.79 -9.56
C LEU A 312 0.35 -8.63 -10.79
N TYR A 313 -0.14 -8.02 -11.88
CA TYR A 313 -0.40 -8.73 -13.13
C TYR A 313 0.87 -9.34 -13.69
N GLU A 314 1.92 -8.54 -13.86
CA GLU A 314 3.22 -8.98 -14.41
C GLU A 314 3.87 -10.07 -13.56
N LEU A 315 3.66 -10.02 -12.23
CA LEU A 315 4.14 -11.07 -11.32
C LEU A 315 3.53 -12.44 -11.63
N PHE A 316 2.24 -12.51 -11.98
CA PHE A 316 1.54 -13.77 -12.25
C PHE A 316 1.64 -14.22 -13.71
N TYR A 317 1.48 -13.29 -14.65
CA TYR A 317 1.36 -13.61 -16.07
C TYR A 317 2.70 -13.54 -16.81
N HIS A 318 3.74 -12.96 -16.19
CA HIS A 318 5.06 -12.78 -16.79
C HIS A 318 5.02 -12.04 -18.14
N THR A 319 4.04 -11.15 -18.29
CA THR A 319 3.84 -10.30 -19.46
C THR A 319 3.41 -8.92 -19.00
N ARG A 320 3.77 -7.90 -19.78
CA ARG A 320 3.37 -6.51 -19.54
C ARG A 320 1.86 -6.38 -19.34
N TYR A 321 1.47 -5.57 -18.36
CA TYR A 321 0.07 -5.25 -18.15
C TYR A 321 -0.42 -4.23 -19.18
N ASP A 322 -1.38 -4.64 -20.00
CA ASP A 322 -2.14 -3.75 -20.87
C ASP A 322 -3.54 -3.56 -20.27
N PRO A 323 -3.89 -2.35 -19.80
CA PRO A 323 -5.21 -2.11 -19.23
C PRO A 323 -6.30 -2.29 -20.30
N PRO A 324 -7.47 -2.85 -19.95
CA PRO A 324 -8.58 -2.93 -20.88
C PRO A 324 -9.00 -1.52 -21.31
N ALA A 325 -9.32 -1.35 -22.60
CA ALA A 325 -9.78 -0.08 -23.13
C ALA A 325 -10.96 0.43 -22.28
N PRO A 326 -11.01 1.73 -21.94
CA PRO A 326 -12.14 2.28 -21.22
C PRO A 326 -13.40 1.98 -22.04
N SER A 327 -14.35 1.26 -21.44
CA SER A 327 -15.65 1.07 -22.05
C SER A 327 -16.21 2.46 -22.32
N GLU A 328 -16.39 2.84 -23.58
CA GLU A 328 -17.14 4.02 -23.93
C GLU A 328 -18.51 3.90 -23.25
N GLY A 329 -18.70 4.67 -22.18
CA GLY A 329 -20.01 4.81 -21.58
C GLY A 329 -20.92 5.26 -22.71
N LYS A 330 -21.93 4.45 -23.03
CA LYS A 330 -23.03 4.86 -23.89
C LYS A 330 -23.49 6.22 -23.37
N GLY A 331 -23.11 7.27 -24.08
CA GLY A 331 -23.65 8.60 -23.88
C GLY A 331 -25.16 8.45 -23.92
N GLY A 332 -25.83 9.00 -22.90
CA GLY A 332 -27.28 9.08 -22.87
C GLY A 332 -27.74 9.76 -24.15
N GLY A 333 -28.22 8.96 -25.10
CA GLY A 333 -29.04 9.44 -26.19
C GLY A 333 -30.29 10.02 -25.54
N GLY A 334 -30.51 11.31 -25.77
CA GLY A 334 -31.74 11.97 -25.37
C GLY A 334 -32.90 11.28 -26.07
N ASP A 335 -33.80 10.68 -25.28
CA ASP A 335 -35.15 10.44 -25.74
C ASP A 335 -35.90 11.78 -25.68
N GLU A 336 -36.01 12.41 -26.85
CA GLU A 336 -37.07 13.35 -27.14
C GLU A 336 -38.42 12.63 -27.00
N LEU A 337 -39.12 12.88 -25.89
CA LEU A 337 -40.56 12.64 -25.79
C LEU A 337 -41.29 13.98 -25.75
N GLY A 338 -41.44 14.56 -26.94
CA GLY A 338 -42.49 15.53 -27.24
C GLY A 338 -43.65 14.80 -27.91
N GLY A 339 -44.86 14.88 -27.34
CA GLY A 339 -46.05 14.38 -28.04
C GLY A 339 -47.27 14.10 -27.17
N SER A 340 -47.96 15.17 -26.76
CA SER A 340 -49.42 15.30 -26.60
C SER A 340 -50.28 14.02 -26.57
N GLY A 341 -51.01 13.81 -25.47
CA GLY A 341 -52.17 12.93 -25.40
C GLY A 341 -53.13 13.38 -24.31
N ALA A 342 -54.21 14.05 -24.71
CA ALA A 342 -55.25 14.61 -23.85
C ALA A 342 -56.05 13.54 -23.09
N CYS A 343 -56.51 13.90 -21.89
CA CYS A 343 -57.48 13.14 -21.09
C CYS A 343 -58.78 12.84 -21.87
N PRO A 344 -59.39 11.66 -21.71
CA PRO A 344 -60.81 11.46 -21.95
C PRO A 344 -61.60 11.63 -20.64
N GLN A 345 -62.65 12.46 -20.68
CA GLN A 345 -63.71 12.50 -19.68
C GLN A 345 -64.62 11.25 -19.80
N PRO A 346 -65.35 10.89 -18.72
CA PRO A 346 -66.33 9.81 -18.77
C PRO A 346 -67.67 10.35 -19.24
N ASP A 347 -68.37 9.59 -20.08
CA ASP A 347 -69.82 9.73 -20.24
C ASP A 347 -70.49 8.38 -20.44
N ALA A 348 -71.62 8.24 -19.74
CA ALA A 348 -72.48 7.08 -19.68
C ALA A 348 -73.44 7.02 -20.86
N THR A 349 -73.80 5.82 -21.36
CA THR A 349 -75.20 5.32 -21.42
C THR A 349 -75.32 3.96 -22.13
N SER A 350 -76.04 3.06 -21.45
CA SER A 350 -76.97 2.01 -21.90
C SER A 350 -77.14 1.66 -23.39
N GLY A 351 -77.22 0.35 -23.67
CA GLY A 351 -77.94 -0.18 -24.83
C GLY A 351 -77.66 -1.67 -25.13
N GLU A 352 -78.62 -2.52 -24.76
CA GLU A 352 -78.84 -3.95 -25.10
C GLU A 352 -77.97 -5.04 -24.45
#